data_AF-A0A957WHS2-F1
#
_entry.id   AF-A0A957WHS2-F1
#
_cell.length_a   1.000
_cell.length_b   1.000
_cell.length_c   1.000
_cell.angle_alpha   90.00
_cell.angle_beta   90.00
_cell.angle_gamma   90.00
#
_symmetry.space_group_name_H-M   'P 1'
#
loop_
_entity.id
_entity.type
_entity.pdbx_description
1 polymer ?
#
loop_
_entity_poly.entity_id
_entity_poly.type
_entity_poly.pdbx_seq_one_letter_code
_entity_poly.pdbx_strand_id
1 'polypeptide(L)'
;MTGIRRYIPVQLIIWIIVCLILGVISGPIIQATASEEQLTRNVLLSAIPFILYFVTIVLFFIALIVIAANVLNHKIPANVYGPIEKIIIAGIIIGIVGMFQPWWFPGFRLGFFLLLISTLAFILWSHVTPKGRQQEETAGSVSISEFERQEAS
;
A
#
# COMPACT_ATOMS: atom_id res chain seq x y z
N MET A 1 -27.04 -5.39 -18.80
CA MET A 1 -25.66 -5.91 -18.87
C MET A 1 -24.71 -4.81 -18.41
N THR A 2 -24.45 -4.72 -17.10
CA THR A 2 -23.56 -3.71 -16.52
C THR A 2 -22.12 -4.13 -16.76
N GLY A 3 -21.50 -3.58 -17.80
CA GLY A 3 -20.09 -3.77 -18.07
C GLY A 3 -19.28 -3.28 -16.89
N ILE A 4 -18.57 -4.20 -16.22
CA ILE A 4 -17.59 -3.89 -15.18
C ILE A 4 -16.50 -3.04 -15.85
N ARG A 5 -16.64 -1.70 -15.80
CA ARG A 5 -15.58 -0.78 -16.22
C ARG A 5 -14.43 -0.97 -15.22
N ARG A 6 -13.38 -1.66 -15.65
CA ARG A 6 -12.11 -1.71 -14.92
C ARG A 6 -11.62 -0.27 -14.78
N TYR A 7 -11.70 0.28 -13.56
CA TYR A 7 -11.20 1.61 -13.27
C TYR A 7 -9.68 1.53 -13.17
N ILE A 8 -8.99 1.83 -14.27
CA ILE A 8 -7.55 2.09 -14.25
C ILE A 8 -7.39 3.55 -13.82
N PRO A 9 -6.62 3.86 -12.77
CA PRO A 9 -6.45 5.23 -12.31
C PRO A 9 -5.50 5.99 -13.24
N VAL A 10 -5.96 6.31 -14.46
CA VAL A 10 -5.15 6.95 -15.51
C VAL A 10 -4.53 8.26 -15.02
N GLN A 11 -5.27 9.04 -14.21
CA GLN A 11 -4.76 10.26 -13.60
C GLN A 11 -3.55 10.01 -12.69
N LEU A 12 -3.58 8.94 -11.88
CA LEU A 12 -2.43 8.58 -11.04
C LEU A 12 -1.23 8.16 -11.88
N ILE A 13 -1.45 7.40 -12.96
CA ILE A 13 -0.38 6.98 -13.88
C ILE A 13 0.29 8.20 -14.54
N ILE A 14 -0.51 9.19 -14.96
CA ILE A 14 0.03 10.45 -15.51
C ILE A 14 0.91 11.15 -14.45
N TRP A 15 0.43 11.29 -13.21
CA TRP A 15 1.21 11.92 -12.14
C TRP A 15 2.49 11.16 -11.80
N ILE A 16 2.47 9.83 -11.80
CA ILE A 16 3.67 8.99 -11.61
C ILE A 16 4.72 9.33 -12.68
N ILE A 17 4.30 9.36 -13.95
CA ILE A 17 5.19 9.65 -15.08
C ILE A 17 5.73 11.08 -14.99
N VAL A 18 4.88 12.07 -14.69
CA VAL A 18 5.30 13.46 -14.52
C VAL A 18 6.32 13.61 -13.39
N CYS A 19 6.03 13.07 -12.21
CA CYS A 19 6.96 13.12 -11.08
C CYS A 19 8.28 12.41 -11.38
N LEU A 20 8.25 11.27 -12.09
CA LEU A 20 9.45 10.54 -12.48
C LEU A 20 10.31 11.35 -13.45
N ILE A 21 9.70 11.94 -14.48
CA ILE A 21 10.40 12.79 -15.46
C ILE A 21 11.02 14.00 -14.75
N LEU A 22 10.25 14.68 -13.89
CA LEU A 22 10.77 15.80 -13.11
C LEU A 22 11.90 15.37 -12.18
N GLY A 23 11.81 14.21 -11.52
CA GLY A 23 12.87 13.67 -10.66
C GLY A 23 14.17 13.46 -11.44
N VAL A 24 14.09 12.79 -12.59
CA VAL A 24 15.25 12.52 -13.46
C VAL A 24 15.86 13.81 -14.00
N ILE A 25 15.04 14.79 -14.41
CA ILE A 25 15.52 16.05 -14.99
C ILE A 25 16.06 17.01 -13.92
N SER A 26 15.50 16.99 -12.71
CA SER A 26 15.86 17.93 -11.64
C SER A 26 17.33 17.82 -11.23
N GLY A 27 17.90 16.62 -11.16
CA GLY A 27 19.31 16.41 -10.77
C GLY A 27 20.29 17.17 -11.68
N PRO A 28 20.29 16.89 -13.00
CA PRO A 28 21.13 17.61 -13.96
C PRO A 28 20.89 19.12 -13.97
N ILE A 29 19.63 19.58 -13.90
CA ILE A 29 19.32 21.02 -13.91
C ILE A 29 19.89 21.72 -12.68
N ILE A 30 19.73 21.12 -11.49
CA ILE A 30 20.21 21.70 -10.23
C ILE A 30 21.74 21.78 -10.25
N GLN A 31 22.43 20.76 -10.76
CA GLN A 31 23.88 20.76 -10.90
C GLN A 31 24.38 21.80 -11.93
N ALA A 32 23.61 22.05 -12.98
CA ALA A 32 23.96 23.03 -14.01
C ALA A 32 23.70 24.49 -13.59
N THR A 33 22.85 24.73 -12.58
CA THR A 33 22.38 26.08 -12.20
C THR A 33 22.83 26.53 -10.82
N ALA A 34 23.12 25.61 -9.89
CA ALA A 34 23.54 25.93 -8.54
C ALA A 34 25.05 25.76 -8.37
N SER A 35 25.69 26.70 -7.68
CA SER A 35 27.09 26.56 -7.28
C SER A 35 27.25 25.52 -6.15
N GLU A 36 28.43 24.91 -6.03
CA GLU A 36 28.71 23.92 -4.97
C GLU A 36 28.49 24.47 -3.55
N GLU A 37 28.74 25.77 -3.35
CA GLU A 37 28.48 26.47 -2.09
C GLU A 37 26.98 26.58 -1.79
N GLN A 38 26.15 26.83 -2.81
CA GLN A 38 24.69 26.89 -2.66
C GLN A 38 24.08 25.52 -2.37
N LEU A 39 24.61 24.45 -2.97
CA LEU A 39 24.15 23.08 -2.71
C LEU A 39 24.44 22.63 -1.28
N THR A 40 25.61 23.01 -0.76
CA THR A 40 26.01 22.68 0.62
C THR A 40 25.21 23.47 1.65
N ARG A 41 24.89 24.73 1.34
CA ARG A 41 24.16 25.62 2.26
C ARG A 41 22.63 25.43 2.21
N ASN A 42 22.10 24.98 1.08
CA ASN A 42 20.65 24.78 0.87
C ASN A 42 20.30 23.30 0.70
N VAL A 43 20.18 22.60 1.82
CA VAL A 43 19.81 21.17 1.87
C VAL A 43 18.52 20.89 1.08
N LEU A 44 17.54 21.80 1.12
CA LEU A 44 16.28 21.64 0.38
C LEU A 44 16.49 21.50 -1.13
N LEU A 45 17.43 22.23 -1.72
CA LEU A 45 17.70 22.16 -3.16
C LEU A 45 18.26 20.78 -3.53
N SER A 46 19.17 20.24 -2.70
CA SER A 46 19.71 18.89 -2.89
C SER A 46 18.68 17.78 -2.68
N ALA A 47 17.64 18.04 -1.88
CA ALA A 47 16.59 17.07 -1.56
C ALA A 47 15.50 16.96 -2.64
N ILE A 48 15.37 17.92 -3.55
CA ILE A 48 14.34 17.92 -4.62
C ILE A 48 14.30 16.59 -5.40
N PRO A 49 15.40 16.10 -6.01
CA PRO A 49 15.37 14.85 -6.76
C PRO A 49 14.97 13.67 -5.87
N PHE A 50 15.50 13.61 -4.64
CA PHE A 50 15.16 12.56 -3.68
C PHE A 50 13.66 12.53 -3.36
N ILE A 51 13.06 13.69 -3.06
CA ILE A 51 11.64 13.82 -2.75
C ILE A 51 10.81 13.40 -3.97
N LEU A 52 11.19 13.81 -5.18
CA LEU A 52 10.47 13.44 -6.40
C LEU A 52 10.47 11.93 -6.63
N TYR A 53 11.61 11.25 -6.47
CA TYR A 53 11.68 9.79 -6.54
C TYR A 53 10.83 9.12 -5.46
N PHE A 54 10.90 9.63 -4.23
CA PHE A 54 10.11 9.10 -3.13
C PHE A 54 8.61 9.20 -3.40
N VAL A 55 8.13 10.37 -3.82
CA VAL A 55 6.73 10.61 -4.20
C VAL A 55 6.32 9.69 -5.36
N THR A 56 7.17 9.51 -6.37
CA THR A 56 6.89 8.58 -7.47
C THR A 56 6.69 7.15 -6.98
N ILE A 57 7.54 6.65 -6.07
CA ILE A 57 7.41 5.30 -5.50
C ILE A 57 6.10 5.18 -4.71
N VAL A 58 5.75 6.18 -3.91
CA VAL A 58 4.50 6.20 -3.14
C VAL A 58 3.27 6.19 -4.06
N LEU A 59 3.25 7.07 -5.07
CA LEU A 59 2.15 7.11 -6.05
C LEU A 59 2.02 5.79 -6.81
N PHE A 60 3.15 5.19 -7.20
CA PHE A 60 3.17 3.88 -7.83
C PHE A 60 2.57 2.80 -6.93
N PHE A 61 2.93 2.78 -5.65
CA PHE A 61 2.37 1.83 -4.69
C PHE A 61 0.85 2.04 -4.49
N ILE A 62 0.38 3.28 -4.41
CA ILE A 62 -1.06 3.60 -4.36
C ILE A 62 -1.77 3.08 -5.62
N ALA A 63 -1.19 3.28 -6.80
CA ALA A 63 -1.76 2.77 -8.04
C ALA A 63 -1.86 1.24 -8.03
N LEU A 64 -0.86 0.52 -7.51
CA LEU A 64 -0.93 -0.92 -7.32
C LEU A 64 -2.08 -1.33 -6.38
N ILE A 65 -2.29 -0.61 -5.27
CA ILE A 65 -3.41 -0.86 -4.36
C ILE A 65 -4.74 -0.71 -5.07
N VAL A 66 -4.96 0.40 -5.79
CA VAL A 66 -6.20 0.65 -6.52
C VAL A 66 -6.46 -0.43 -7.58
N ILE A 67 -5.43 -0.81 -8.32
CA ILE A 67 -5.53 -1.86 -9.34
C ILE A 67 -5.86 -3.21 -8.68
N ALA A 68 -5.14 -3.60 -7.63
CA ALA A 68 -5.37 -4.85 -6.92
C ALA A 68 -6.79 -4.91 -6.34
N ALA A 69 -7.25 -3.86 -5.67
CA ALA A 69 -8.60 -3.75 -5.15
C ALA A 69 -9.63 -3.90 -6.29
N ASN A 70 -9.49 -3.16 -7.40
CA ASN A 70 -10.43 -3.25 -8.52
C ASN A 70 -10.44 -4.64 -9.21
N VAL A 71 -9.30 -5.33 -9.22
CA VAL A 71 -9.19 -6.66 -9.85
C VAL A 71 -9.74 -7.76 -8.93
N LEU A 72 -9.48 -7.68 -7.63
CA LEU A 72 -9.72 -8.76 -6.66
C LEU A 72 -10.97 -8.59 -5.80
N ASN A 73 -11.50 -7.37 -5.66
CA ASN A 73 -12.68 -7.09 -4.83
C ASN A 73 -13.85 -7.99 -5.22
N HIS A 74 -14.48 -8.58 -4.20
CA HIS A 74 -15.61 -9.50 -4.30
C HIS A 74 -15.35 -10.80 -5.09
N LYS A 75 -14.12 -11.04 -5.56
CA LYS A 75 -13.73 -12.28 -6.24
C LYS A 75 -13.06 -13.28 -5.32
N ILE A 76 -12.46 -12.83 -4.23
CA ILE A 76 -11.76 -13.70 -3.28
C ILE A 76 -12.76 -14.22 -2.24
N PRO A 77 -12.95 -15.53 -2.11
CA PRO A 77 -13.81 -16.10 -1.07
C PRO A 77 -13.16 -15.96 0.32
N ALA A 78 -13.99 -15.82 1.37
CA ALA A 78 -13.53 -15.56 2.73
C ALA A 78 -12.58 -16.64 3.28
N ASN A 79 -12.77 -17.89 2.85
CA ASN A 79 -11.90 -19.03 3.22
C ASN A 79 -10.47 -18.92 2.67
N VAL A 80 -10.24 -18.12 1.61
CA VAL A 80 -8.90 -17.84 1.07
C VAL A 80 -8.33 -16.56 1.67
N TYR A 81 -9.20 -15.57 1.93
CA TYR A 81 -8.79 -14.28 2.48
C TYR A 81 -8.07 -14.43 3.83
N GLY A 82 -8.70 -15.14 4.77
CA GLY A 82 -8.21 -15.26 6.15
C GLY A 82 -6.84 -15.96 6.26
N PRO A 83 -6.61 -17.13 5.64
CA PRO A 83 -5.30 -17.78 5.69
C PRO A 83 -4.17 -16.93 5.11
N ILE A 84 -4.40 -16.25 3.99
CA ILE A 84 -3.38 -15.37 3.38
C ILE A 84 -3.03 -14.22 4.32
N GLU A 85 -4.04 -13.56 4.90
CA GLU A 85 -3.83 -12.49 5.88
C GLU A 85 -3.01 -12.98 7.08
N LYS A 86 -3.32 -14.16 7.62
CA LYS A 86 -2.56 -14.77 8.73
C LYS A 86 -1.11 -15.07 8.37
N ILE A 87 -0.85 -15.57 7.16
CA ILE A 87 0.52 -15.82 6.66
C ILE A 87 1.29 -14.51 6.57
N ILE A 88 0.67 -13.44 6.06
CA ILE A 88 1.28 -12.12 5.97
C ILE A 88 1.62 -11.59 7.38
N ILE A 89 0.69 -11.68 8.33
CA ILE A 89 0.90 -11.28 9.72
C ILE A 89 2.03 -12.09 10.37
N ALA A 90 2.07 -13.41 10.14
CA ALA A 90 3.16 -14.25 10.62
C ALA A 90 4.51 -13.80 10.05
N GLY A 91 4.57 -13.43 8.76
CA GLY A 91 5.75 -12.85 8.13
C GLY A 91 6.21 -11.54 8.80
N ILE A 92 5.27 -10.65 9.16
CA ILE A 92 5.56 -9.43 9.92
C ILE A 92 6.21 -9.79 11.27
N ILE A 93 5.62 -10.72 12.02
CA ILE A 93 6.14 -11.14 13.33
C ILE A 93 7.54 -11.74 13.19
N ILE A 94 7.77 -12.62 12.22
CA ILE A 94 9.08 -13.23 11.95
C ILE A 94 10.10 -12.15 11.55
N GLY A 95 9.70 -11.18 10.73
CA GLY A 95 10.55 -10.07 10.32
C GLY A 95 11.00 -9.21 11.50
N ILE A 96 10.07 -8.86 12.41
CA ILE A 96 10.36 -8.16 13.66
C ILE A 96 11.35 -8.98 14.50
N VAL A 97 11.05 -10.26 14.76
CA VAL A 97 11.94 -11.13 15.54
C VAL A 97 13.34 -11.17 14.92
N GLY A 98 13.45 -11.31 13.60
CA GLY A 98 14.73 -11.30 12.89
C GLY A 98 15.50 -9.99 13.02
N MET A 99 14.81 -8.84 12.98
CA MET A 99 15.44 -7.53 13.19
C MET A 99 15.99 -7.34 14.61
N PHE A 100 15.31 -7.89 15.61
CA PHE A 100 15.65 -7.70 17.02
C PHE A 100 16.55 -8.82 17.59
N GLN A 101 17.38 -9.48 16.77
CA GLN A 101 18.40 -10.42 17.25
C GLN A 101 19.75 -9.70 17.48
N PRO A 102 20.20 -9.48 18.73
CA PRO A 102 21.40 -8.66 19.00
C PRO A 102 22.72 -9.37 18.66
N TRP A 103 22.69 -10.68 18.41
CA TRP A 103 23.87 -11.48 18.06
C TRP A 103 23.91 -11.93 16.60
N TRP A 104 22.89 -11.63 15.78
CA TRP A 104 22.77 -12.16 14.40
C TRP A 104 22.58 -11.07 13.35
N PHE A 105 23.69 -10.45 12.92
CA PHE A 105 23.70 -9.38 11.91
C PHE A 105 23.01 -9.73 10.57
N PRO A 106 23.16 -10.94 9.99
CA PRO A 106 22.37 -11.33 8.81
C PRO A 106 20.87 -11.37 9.06
N GLY A 107 20.46 -11.76 10.29
CA GLY A 107 19.06 -11.77 10.73
C GLY A 107 18.43 -10.38 10.65
N PHE A 108 19.19 -9.32 10.96
CA PHE A 108 18.73 -7.94 10.82
C PHE A 108 18.35 -7.58 9.38
N ARG A 109 19.25 -7.86 8.42
CA ARG A 109 19.02 -7.52 7.00
C ARG A 109 17.86 -8.32 6.41
N LEU A 110 17.82 -9.63 6.68
CA LEU A 110 16.75 -10.50 6.20
C LEU A 110 15.41 -10.17 6.87
N GLY A 111 15.43 -9.93 8.19
CA GLY A 111 14.27 -9.51 8.96
C GLY A 111 13.68 -8.19 8.44
N PHE A 112 14.54 -7.22 8.09
CA PHE A 112 14.11 -5.97 7.48
C PHE A 112 13.40 -6.18 6.14
N PHE A 113 13.97 -6.95 5.21
CA PHE A 113 13.33 -7.19 3.92
C PHE A 113 12.04 -8.00 4.05
N LEU A 114 12.03 -9.02 4.91
CA LEU A 114 10.83 -9.80 5.19
C LEU A 114 9.73 -8.90 5.77
N LEU A 115 10.06 -8.10 6.79
CA LEU A 115 9.14 -7.15 7.40
C LEU A 115 8.61 -6.16 6.37
N LEU A 116 9.49 -5.54 5.58
CA LEU A 116 9.12 -4.58 4.54
C LEU A 116 8.14 -5.20 3.54
N ILE A 117 8.46 -6.37 2.99
CA ILE A 117 7.61 -7.06 2.02
C ILE A 117 6.28 -7.47 2.65
N SER A 118 6.29 -8.04 3.86
CA SER A 118 5.08 -8.44 4.56
C SER A 118 4.19 -7.25 4.92
N THR A 119 4.76 -6.10 5.32
CA THR A 119 4.01 -4.88 5.59
C THR A 119 3.40 -4.31 4.30
N LEU A 120 4.15 -4.24 3.20
CA LEU A 120 3.59 -3.80 1.91
C LEU A 120 2.48 -4.74 1.42
N ALA A 121 2.68 -6.06 1.56
CA ALA A 121 1.68 -7.05 1.23
C ALA A 121 0.43 -6.92 2.12
N PHE A 122 0.61 -6.65 3.41
CA PHE A 122 -0.49 -6.41 4.35
C PHE A 122 -1.30 -5.19 3.96
N ILE A 123 -0.65 -4.06 3.69
CA ILE A 123 -1.32 -2.84 3.22
C ILE A 123 -2.08 -3.11 1.93
N LEU A 124 -1.48 -3.84 0.98
CA LEU A 124 -2.14 -4.20 -0.27
C LEU A 124 -3.36 -5.09 -0.03
N TRP A 125 -3.21 -6.13 0.78
CA TRP A 125 -4.24 -7.13 1.07
C TRP A 125 -5.40 -6.58 1.90
N SER A 126 -5.12 -5.66 2.83
CA SER A 126 -6.14 -5.02 3.67
C SER A 126 -7.10 -4.15 2.88
N HIS A 127 -6.74 -3.75 1.66
CA HIS A 127 -7.60 -2.99 0.75
C HIS A 127 -8.46 -3.88 -0.16
N VAL A 128 -8.29 -5.21 -0.11
CA VAL A 128 -9.11 -6.15 -0.87
C VAL A 128 -10.32 -6.58 -0.04
N THR A 129 -11.53 -6.37 -0.55
CA THR A 129 -12.77 -6.78 0.13
C THR A 129 -13.16 -8.21 -0.26
N PRO A 130 -13.26 -9.16 0.69
CA PRO A 130 -13.64 -10.54 0.39
C PRO A 130 -15.13 -10.68 0.01
N LYS A 131 -15.43 -11.73 -0.74
CA LYS A 131 -16.78 -12.14 -1.11
C LYS A 131 -17.53 -12.66 0.12
N GLY A 132 -18.69 -12.07 0.42
CA GLY A 132 -19.60 -12.52 1.48
C GLY A 132 -19.72 -11.59 2.70
N ARG A 133 -18.76 -10.66 2.92
CA ARG A 133 -18.79 -9.75 4.08
C ARG A 133 -20.05 -8.84 4.11
N GLN A 134 -20.55 -8.47 2.94
CA GLN A 134 -21.77 -7.66 2.80
C GLN A 134 -23.05 -8.45 3.15
N GLN A 135 -23.01 -9.78 3.01
CA GLN A 135 -24.15 -10.66 3.27
C GLN A 135 -24.31 -10.91 4.77
N GLU A 136 -23.20 -11.02 5.52
CA GLU A 136 -23.20 -11.12 6.99
C GLU A 136 -23.65 -9.81 7.67
N GLU A 137 -23.19 -8.64 7.22
CA GLU A 137 -23.64 -7.33 7.77
C GLU A 137 -25.14 -7.08 7.52
N THR A 138 -25.65 -7.50 6.36
CA THR A 138 -27.08 -7.35 6.03
C THR A 138 -27.92 -8.38 6.80
N ALA A 139 -27.45 -9.62 6.96
CA ALA A 139 -28.16 -10.63 7.75
C ALA A 139 -28.19 -10.28 9.26
N GLY A 140 -27.09 -9.73 9.79
CA GLY A 140 -27.01 -9.28 11.19
C GLY A 140 -27.95 -8.11 11.49
N SER A 141 -27.98 -7.09 10.64
CA SER A 141 -28.87 -5.93 10.83
C SER A 141 -30.36 -6.27 10.74
N VAL A 142 -30.74 -7.20 9.85
CA VAL A 142 -32.12 -7.72 9.77
C VAL A 142 -32.50 -8.46 11.06
N SER A 143 -31.63 -9.33 11.57
CA SER A 143 -31.92 -10.07 12.82
C SER A 143 -32.14 -9.15 14.02
N ILE A 144 -31.34 -8.10 14.18
CA ILE A 144 -31.50 -7.11 15.27
C ILE A 144 -32.85 -6.39 15.15
N SER A 145 -33.22 -5.96 13.94
CA SER A 145 -34.49 -5.26 13.71
C SER A 145 -35.74 -6.14 13.91
N GLU A 146 -35.63 -7.46 13.70
CA GLU A 146 -36.71 -8.40 14.01
C GLU A 146 -36.85 -8.66 15.51
N PHE A 147 -35.74 -8.78 16.24
CA PHE A 147 -35.74 -8.89 17.70
C PHE A 147 -36.37 -7.65 18.35
N GLU A 148 -36.00 -6.46 17.90
CA GLU A 148 -36.52 -5.19 18.45
C GLU A 148 -38.03 -5.01 18.21
N ARG A 149 -38.57 -5.54 17.10
CA ARG A 149 -40.02 -5.56 16.85
C ARG A 149 -40.78 -6.54 17.74
N GLN A 150 -40.16 -7.66 18.12
CA GLN A 150 -40.77 -8.64 19.01
C GLN A 150 -40.81 -8.18 20.46
N GLU A 151 -39.84 -7.39 20.92
CA GLU A 151 -39.87 -6.82 22.29
C GLU A 151 -40.81 -5.61 22.42
N ALA A 152 -41.13 -4.93 21.31
CA ALA A 152 -42.01 -3.76 21.30
C ALA A 152 -43.51 -4.09 21.12
N SER A 153 -43.88 -5.38 21.05
CA SER A 153 -45.25 -5.88 20.87
C SER A 153 -45.77 -6.61 22.10
#